data_AF-A0ABC9VSX4-F1
#
_entry.id   AF-A0ABC9VSX4-F1
#
_cell.length_a   1.000
_cell.length_b   1.000
_cell.length_c   1.000
_cell.angle_alpha   90.00
_cell.angle_beta   90.00
_cell.angle_gamma   90.00
#
_symmetry.space_group_name_H-M   'P 1'
#
loop_
_entity.id
_entity.type
_entity.pdbx_description
1 polymer ?
#
loop_
_entity_poly.entity_id
_entity_poly.type
_entity_poly.pdbx_seq_one_letter_code
_entity_poly.pdbx_strand_id
1 'polypeptide(L)'
;MDKWKQQTMLSSYVAQERCIPTKRKSGKNARRPAWLSKELQDKLKHKKEANRGWKQGQVAWEEYRELVRAARDQVRKAKALTELNLARDVKSNKKSFCRYISDKRKTRENVGLLWKETGDLVTWDMEKAEVLNNFFASVFTSKCSSHTTQTSEGKGRDWENEEPPTAGEDQVRDHLRNLKVHKSMGLDEMHPWVLRELADKVAKPFSIIFEKS
;
A
#
# COMPACT_ATOMS: atom_id res chain seq x y z
N MET A 1 17.48 19.37 -21.33
CA MET A 1 18.07 18.29 -20.50
C MET A 1 19.38 17.88 -21.14
N ASP A 2 20.49 17.99 -20.41
CA ASP A 2 21.83 17.74 -20.93
C ASP A 2 22.03 16.24 -21.21
N LYS A 3 22.68 15.89 -22.33
CA LYS A 3 22.93 14.49 -22.76
C LYS A 3 23.60 13.64 -21.67
N TRP A 4 24.42 14.26 -20.82
CA TRP A 4 25.07 13.58 -19.69
C TRP A 4 24.09 13.16 -18.59
N LYS A 5 23.02 13.94 -18.34
CA LYS A 5 21.99 13.58 -17.34
C LYS A 5 21.20 12.34 -17.78
N GLN A 6 20.91 12.21 -19.07
CA GLN A 6 20.23 11.02 -19.61
C GLN A 6 21.11 9.76 -19.54
N GLN A 7 22.40 9.88 -19.85
CA GLN A 7 23.34 8.76 -19.77
C GLN A 7 23.50 8.23 -18.34
N THR A 8 23.58 9.13 -17.35
CA THR A 8 23.72 8.76 -15.93
C THR A 8 22.45 8.11 -15.39
N MET A 9 21.27 8.60 -15.77
CA MET A 9 19.97 8.03 -15.38
C MET A 9 19.74 6.63 -15.98
N LEU A 10 20.12 6.42 -17.25
CA LEU A 10 20.00 5.09 -17.87
C LEU A 10 20.98 4.09 -17.25
N SER A 11 22.19 4.53 -16.91
CA SER A 11 23.20 3.68 -16.26
C SER A 11 22.77 3.26 -14.84
N SER A 12 22.19 4.17 -14.05
CA SER A 12 21.69 3.85 -12.71
C SER A 12 20.50 2.90 -12.74
N TYR A 13 19.57 3.08 -13.69
CA TYR A 13 18.42 2.21 -13.88
C TYR A 13 18.85 0.77 -14.24
N VAL A 14 19.78 0.63 -15.19
CA VAL A 14 20.32 -0.69 -15.58
C VAL A 14 21.08 -1.38 -14.43
N ALA A 15 21.79 -0.61 -13.60
CA ALA A 15 22.46 -1.13 -12.41
C ALA A 15 21.44 -1.60 -11.34
N GLN A 16 20.33 -0.89 -11.17
CA GLN A 16 19.24 -1.27 -10.28
C GLN A 16 18.59 -2.59 -10.68
N GLU A 17 18.27 -2.79 -11.95
CA GLU A 17 17.66 -4.05 -12.41
C GLU A 17 18.57 -5.26 -12.24
N ARG A 18 19.90 -5.08 -12.37
CA ARG A 18 20.87 -6.19 -12.24
C ARG A 18 21.19 -6.55 -10.79
N CYS A 19 21.24 -5.55 -9.90
CA CYS A 19 21.77 -5.74 -8.55
C CYS A 19 20.70 -5.85 -7.46
N ILE A 20 19.43 -5.52 -7.74
CA ILE A 20 18.35 -5.58 -6.75
C ILE A 20 17.54 -6.86 -6.95
N PRO A 21 17.59 -7.83 -6.01
CA PRO A 21 16.80 -9.05 -6.11
C PRO A 21 15.29 -8.73 -6.04
N THR A 22 14.60 -8.87 -7.16
CA THR A 22 13.14 -8.70 -7.21
C THR A 22 12.44 -10.01 -6.88
N LYS A 23 11.73 -10.05 -5.74
CA LYS A 23 10.89 -11.21 -5.41
C LYS A 23 9.53 -11.07 -6.09
N ARG A 24 9.32 -11.79 -7.21
CA ARG A 24 7.97 -11.98 -7.75
C ARG A 24 7.14 -12.70 -6.70
N LYS A 25 6.15 -12.02 -6.11
CA LYS A 25 5.13 -12.71 -5.32
C LYS A 25 4.37 -13.59 -6.29
N SER A 26 4.58 -14.91 -6.24
CA SER A 26 3.63 -15.84 -6.83
C SER A 26 2.32 -15.62 -6.10
N GLY A 27 1.38 -14.93 -6.75
CA GLY A 27 0.02 -14.88 -6.25
C GLY A 27 -0.39 -16.33 -6.07
N LYS A 28 -0.74 -16.74 -4.85
CA LYS A 28 -1.35 -18.05 -4.60
C LYS A 28 -2.38 -18.23 -5.72
N ASN A 29 -2.25 -19.28 -6.53
CA ASN A 29 -3.20 -19.61 -7.58
C ASN A 29 -4.55 -19.84 -6.91
N ALA A 30 -5.27 -18.75 -6.65
CA ALA A 30 -6.57 -18.77 -6.02
C ALA A 30 -7.44 -19.50 -7.02
N ARG A 31 -7.75 -20.76 -6.71
CA ARG A 31 -8.65 -21.57 -7.54
C ARG A 31 -9.86 -20.69 -7.83
N ARG A 32 -10.11 -20.50 -9.12
CA ARG A 32 -11.18 -19.66 -9.62
C ARG A 32 -12.49 -20.09 -8.94
N PRO A 33 -13.23 -19.17 -8.28
CA PRO A 33 -14.49 -19.52 -7.66
C PRO A 33 -15.46 -20.09 -8.70
N ALA A 34 -16.22 -21.12 -8.33
CA ALA A 34 -17.12 -21.82 -9.25
C ALA A 34 -18.17 -20.90 -9.90
N TRP A 35 -18.57 -19.82 -9.22
CA TRP A 35 -19.52 -18.84 -9.73
C TRP A 35 -18.92 -17.84 -10.74
N LEU A 36 -17.59 -17.78 -10.89
CA LEU A 36 -16.93 -16.76 -11.71
C LEU A 36 -16.78 -17.26 -13.15
N SER A 37 -17.77 -17.02 -14.02
CA SER A 37 -17.67 -17.33 -15.46
C SER A 37 -16.73 -16.36 -16.20
N LYS A 38 -16.32 -16.68 -17.43
CA LYS A 38 -15.43 -15.82 -18.25
C LYS A 38 -16.11 -14.50 -18.61
N GLU A 39 -17.37 -14.57 -18.99
CA GLU A 39 -18.21 -13.39 -19.21
C GLU A 39 -18.31 -12.48 -17.98
N LEU A 40 -18.50 -13.05 -16.78
CA LEU A 40 -18.56 -12.27 -15.55
C LEU A 40 -17.22 -11.60 -15.25
N GLN A 41 -16.12 -12.29 -15.55
CA GLN A 41 -14.78 -11.74 -15.41
C GLN A 41 -14.54 -10.57 -16.35
N ASP A 42 -15.00 -10.64 -17.60
CA ASP A 42 -14.84 -9.55 -18.57
C ASP A 42 -15.73 -8.36 -18.22
N LYS A 43 -16.95 -8.58 -17.72
CA LYS A 43 -17.78 -7.51 -17.12
C LYS A 43 -17.08 -6.82 -15.95
N LEU A 44 -16.38 -7.58 -15.09
CA LEU A 44 -15.61 -7.01 -13.99
C LEU A 44 -14.39 -6.22 -14.46
N LYS A 45 -13.75 -6.60 -15.58
CA LYS A 45 -12.68 -5.80 -16.21
C LYS A 45 -13.23 -4.51 -16.81
N HIS A 46 -14.32 -4.59 -17.55
CA HIS A 46 -14.98 -3.42 -18.14
C HIS A 46 -15.39 -2.40 -17.06
N LYS A 47 -15.92 -2.87 -15.92
CA LYS A 47 -16.19 -2.03 -14.75
C LYS A 47 -14.91 -1.35 -14.20
N LYS A 48 -13.76 -2.02 -14.21
CA LYS A 48 -12.48 -1.44 -13.76
C LYS A 48 -11.97 -0.38 -14.74
N GLU A 49 -12.13 -0.61 -16.04
CA GLU A 49 -11.78 0.36 -17.09
C GLU A 49 -12.67 1.61 -16.99
N ALA A 50 -13.98 1.43 -16.84
CA ALA A 50 -14.91 2.53 -16.61
C ALA A 50 -14.53 3.34 -15.35
N ASN A 51 -14.07 2.68 -14.28
CA ASN A 51 -13.57 3.37 -13.09
C ASN A 51 -12.30 4.21 -13.36
N ARG A 52 -11.44 3.76 -14.28
CA ARG A 52 -10.25 4.52 -14.70
C ARG A 52 -10.66 5.72 -15.55
N GLY A 53 -11.54 5.50 -16.53
CA GLY A 53 -12.08 6.56 -17.40
C GLY A 53 -12.83 7.63 -16.61
N TRP A 54 -13.65 7.24 -15.63
CA TRP A 54 -14.35 8.19 -14.75
C TRP A 54 -13.37 9.04 -13.94
N LYS A 55 -12.31 8.44 -13.37
CA LYS A 55 -11.25 9.19 -12.66
C LYS A 55 -10.48 10.16 -13.56
N GLN A 56 -10.46 9.93 -14.86
CA GLN A 56 -9.80 10.75 -15.87
C GLN A 56 -10.76 11.74 -16.56
N GLY A 57 -12.03 11.79 -16.14
CA GLY A 57 -13.05 12.66 -16.74
C GLY A 57 -13.55 12.21 -18.12
N GLN A 58 -13.18 11.01 -18.58
CA GLN A 58 -13.55 10.47 -19.90
C GLN A 58 -14.90 9.76 -19.89
N VAL A 59 -15.42 9.37 -18.72
CA VAL A 59 -16.66 8.60 -18.57
C VAL A 59 -17.58 9.34 -17.62
N ALA A 60 -18.83 9.52 -18.02
CA ALA A 60 -19.85 10.15 -17.18
C ALA A 60 -20.13 9.28 -15.94
N TRP A 61 -20.46 9.93 -14.83
CA TRP A 61 -20.77 9.23 -13.57
C TRP A 61 -21.95 8.26 -13.72
N GLU A 62 -22.95 8.63 -14.52
CA GLU A 62 -24.16 7.85 -14.78
C GLU A 62 -23.83 6.51 -15.45
N GLU A 63 -22.99 6.52 -16.49
CA GLU A 63 -22.57 5.32 -17.21
C GLU A 63 -21.77 4.37 -16.31
N TYR A 64 -20.84 4.93 -15.53
CA TYR A 64 -20.10 4.15 -14.54
C TYR A 64 -21.03 3.53 -13.48
N ARG A 65 -22.00 4.29 -12.97
CA ARG A 65 -22.94 3.82 -11.94
C ARG A 65 -23.77 2.65 -12.44
N GLU A 66 -24.28 2.70 -13.66
CA GLU A 66 -25.06 1.61 -14.25
C GLU A 66 -24.20 0.36 -14.48
N LEU A 67 -22.96 0.52 -14.96
CA LEU A 67 -22.01 -0.59 -15.06
C LEU A 67 -21.70 -1.24 -13.71
N VAL A 68 -21.55 -0.44 -12.65
CA VAL A 68 -21.32 -0.95 -11.29
C VAL A 68 -22.52 -1.72 -10.79
N ARG A 69 -23.75 -1.21 -10.97
CA ARG A 69 -25.00 -1.88 -10.57
C ARG A 69 -25.16 -3.20 -11.31
N ALA A 70 -25.07 -3.19 -12.63
CA ALA A 70 -25.17 -4.38 -13.47
C ALA A 70 -24.14 -5.44 -13.07
N ALA A 71 -22.88 -5.06 -12.86
CA ALA A 71 -21.84 -6.00 -12.43
C ALA A 71 -22.13 -6.59 -11.03
N ARG A 72 -22.61 -5.79 -10.08
CA ARG A 72 -22.99 -6.28 -8.74
C ARG A 72 -24.14 -7.29 -8.83
N ASP A 73 -25.16 -7.01 -9.63
CA ASP A 73 -26.32 -7.88 -9.76
C ASP A 73 -25.99 -9.18 -10.48
N GLN A 74 -25.13 -9.13 -11.50
CA GLN A 74 -24.65 -10.34 -12.17
C GLN A 74 -23.83 -11.22 -11.22
N VAL A 75 -22.97 -10.63 -10.38
CA VAL A 75 -22.23 -11.38 -9.34
C VAL A 75 -23.20 -12.01 -8.34
N ARG A 76 -24.25 -11.29 -7.91
CA ARG A 76 -25.27 -11.83 -7.01
C ARG A 76 -26.01 -13.02 -7.65
N LYS A 77 -26.48 -12.86 -8.89
CA LYS A 77 -27.18 -13.92 -9.65
C LYS A 77 -26.30 -15.15 -9.85
N ALA A 78 -25.03 -14.97 -10.24
CA ALA A 78 -24.12 -16.08 -10.46
C ALA A 78 -23.82 -16.88 -9.17
N LYS A 79 -23.66 -16.17 -8.04
CA LYS A 79 -23.49 -16.81 -6.72
C LYS A 79 -24.74 -17.59 -6.32
N ALA A 80 -25.92 -16.97 -6.42
CA ALA A 80 -27.19 -17.61 -6.11
C ALA A 80 -27.44 -18.85 -6.97
N LEU A 81 -27.14 -18.80 -8.27
CA LEU A 81 -27.25 -19.94 -9.17
C LEU A 81 -26.32 -21.09 -8.75
N THR A 82 -25.09 -20.77 -8.37
CA THR A 82 -24.12 -21.77 -7.91
C THR A 82 -24.57 -22.42 -6.61
N GLU A 83 -25.09 -21.63 -5.66
CA GLU A 83 -25.66 -22.11 -4.39
C GLU A 83 -26.89 -23.00 -4.63
N LEU A 84 -27.75 -22.62 -5.57
CA LEU A 84 -28.94 -23.37 -5.94
C LEU A 84 -28.60 -24.71 -6.60
N ASN A 85 -27.63 -24.75 -7.51
CA ASN A 85 -27.14 -26.00 -8.09
C ASN A 85 -26.53 -26.91 -7.02
N LEU A 86 -25.76 -26.33 -6.09
CA LEU A 86 -25.21 -27.06 -4.97
C LEU A 86 -26.29 -27.67 -4.05
N ALA A 87 -27.37 -26.93 -3.80
CA ALA A 87 -28.51 -27.40 -3.02
C ALA A 87 -29.27 -28.53 -3.72
N ARG A 88 -29.48 -28.42 -5.04
CA ARG A 88 -30.11 -29.48 -5.86
C ARG A 88 -29.30 -30.76 -5.84
N ASP A 89 -27.98 -30.65 -5.93
CA ASP A 89 -27.07 -31.79 -5.98
C ASP A 89 -26.69 -32.34 -4.58
N VAL A 90 -27.33 -31.91 -3.48
CA VAL A 90 -27.04 -32.41 -2.13
C VAL A 90 -27.22 -33.93 -2.05
N LYS A 91 -28.25 -34.46 -2.72
CA LYS A 91 -28.59 -35.89 -2.68
C LYS A 91 -27.57 -36.75 -3.43
N SER A 92 -27.03 -36.25 -4.54
CA SER A 92 -26.04 -36.95 -5.38
C SER A 92 -24.59 -36.68 -4.94
N ASN A 93 -24.30 -35.49 -4.42
CA ASN A 93 -22.96 -34.99 -4.14
C ASN A 93 -22.87 -34.25 -2.79
N LYS A 94 -23.14 -34.97 -1.70
CA LYS A 94 -23.05 -34.44 -0.31
C LYS A 94 -21.69 -33.81 0.03
N LYS A 95 -20.60 -34.33 -0.56
CA LYS A 95 -19.23 -33.83 -0.31
C LYS A 95 -19.00 -32.39 -0.81
N SER A 96 -19.53 -32.04 -1.98
CA SER A 96 -19.37 -30.69 -2.53
C SER A 96 -20.08 -29.64 -1.66
N PHE A 97 -21.27 -29.98 -1.15
CA PHE A 97 -22.05 -29.14 -0.24
C PHE A 97 -21.33 -28.94 1.10
N CYS A 98 -20.88 -30.01 1.75
CA CYS A 98 -20.13 -29.90 3.01
C CYS A 98 -18.84 -29.08 2.85
N ARG A 99 -18.13 -29.23 1.72
CA ARG A 99 -16.96 -28.39 1.40
C ARG A 99 -17.33 -26.92 1.27
N TYR A 100 -18.41 -26.59 0.58
CA TYR A 100 -18.88 -25.21 0.44
C TYR A 100 -19.21 -24.56 1.78
N ILE A 101 -19.96 -25.28 2.63
CA ILE A 101 -20.29 -24.82 3.99
C ILE A 101 -19.04 -24.61 4.82
N SER A 102 -18.08 -25.55 4.75
CA SER A 102 -16.80 -25.43 5.43
C SER A 102 -15.98 -24.23 4.93
N ASP A 103 -15.93 -24.01 3.61
CA ASP A 103 -15.25 -22.86 3.02
C ASP A 103 -15.91 -21.51 3.38
N LYS A 104 -17.23 -21.48 3.58
CA LYS A 104 -17.96 -20.29 4.06
C LYS A 104 -17.81 -20.04 5.54
N ARG A 105 -17.62 -21.11 6.33
CA ARG A 105 -17.34 -21.05 7.76
C ARG A 105 -15.90 -20.65 8.09
N LYS A 106 -14.99 -20.70 7.10
CA LYS A 106 -13.66 -20.09 7.23
C LYS A 106 -13.82 -18.58 7.41
N THR A 107 -13.79 -18.11 8.65
CA THR A 107 -13.38 -16.74 8.95
C THR A 107 -12.01 -16.52 8.33
N ARG A 108 -11.77 -15.33 7.76
CA ARG A 108 -10.38 -14.94 7.44
C ARG A 108 -9.58 -15.14 8.72
N GLU A 109 -8.43 -15.80 8.63
CA GLU A 109 -7.46 -15.72 9.72
C GLU A 109 -7.34 -14.23 10.09
N ASN A 110 -7.78 -13.87 11.29
CA ASN A 110 -7.60 -12.54 11.83
C ASN A 110 -6.10 -12.24 11.83
N VAL A 111 -5.73 -10.96 11.99
CA VAL A 111 -4.34 -10.51 12.08
C VAL A 111 -3.52 -11.57 12.81
N GLY A 112 -2.48 -12.07 12.12
CA GLY A 112 -1.63 -13.14 12.63
C GLY A 112 -1.08 -12.79 14.01
N LEU A 113 -0.59 -13.79 14.74
CA LEU A 113 -0.11 -13.61 16.11
C LEU A 113 0.82 -12.39 16.21
N LEU A 114 0.39 -11.42 17.03
CA LEU A 114 1.17 -10.22 17.32
C LEU A 114 1.95 -10.46 18.60
N TRP A 115 3.14 -9.85 18.70
CA TRP A 115 3.95 -9.86 19.90
C TRP A 115 3.74 -8.55 20.66
N LYS A 116 3.51 -8.62 21.96
CA LYS A 116 3.59 -7.46 22.86
C LYS A 116 5.05 -7.10 23.12
N GLU A 117 5.30 -5.87 23.53
CA GLU A 117 6.64 -5.43 23.99
C GLU A 117 7.14 -6.26 25.19
N THR A 118 6.22 -6.80 25.99
CA THR A 118 6.48 -7.68 27.13
C THR A 118 6.99 -9.09 26.73
N GLY A 119 7.01 -9.43 25.44
CA GLY A 119 7.40 -10.75 24.94
C GLY A 119 6.28 -11.78 24.91
N ASP A 120 5.07 -11.41 25.34
CA ASP A 120 3.89 -12.28 25.33
C ASP A 120 3.17 -12.30 23.97
N LEU A 121 2.60 -13.46 23.65
CA LEU A 121 1.85 -13.70 22.41
C LEU A 121 0.41 -13.21 22.54
N VAL A 122 -0.02 -12.36 21.63
CA VAL A 122 -1.39 -11.81 21.64
C VAL A 122 -2.34 -12.72 20.89
N THR A 123 -3.12 -13.49 21.65
CA THR A 123 -4.08 -14.46 21.11
C THR A 123 -5.46 -13.86 20.88
N TRP A 124 -5.90 -12.91 21.72
CA TRP A 124 -7.24 -12.32 21.67
C TRP A 124 -7.33 -11.08 20.79
N ASP A 125 -8.40 -10.96 20.00
CA ASP A 125 -8.53 -9.88 19.02
C ASP A 125 -8.66 -8.47 19.66
N MET A 126 -9.22 -8.39 20.87
CA MET A 126 -9.29 -7.14 21.64
C MET A 126 -7.88 -6.64 22.00
N GLU A 127 -7.03 -7.53 22.50
CA GLU A 127 -5.64 -7.19 22.83
C GLU A 127 -4.83 -6.82 21.58
N LYS A 128 -5.10 -7.46 20.43
CA LYS A 128 -4.46 -7.10 19.16
C LYS A 128 -4.84 -5.67 18.75
N ALA A 129 -6.10 -5.29 18.93
CA ALA A 129 -6.57 -3.94 18.64
C ALA A 129 -5.89 -2.90 19.53
N GLU A 130 -5.72 -3.19 20.83
CA GLU A 130 -5.01 -2.32 21.76
C GLU A 130 -3.53 -2.15 21.40
N VAL A 131 -2.82 -3.25 21.11
CA VAL A 131 -1.40 -3.20 20.72
C VAL A 131 -1.22 -2.37 19.45
N LEU A 132 -2.07 -2.57 18.45
CA LEU A 132 -2.03 -1.78 17.22
C LEU A 132 -2.37 -0.30 17.50
N ASN A 133 -3.39 -0.03 18.30
CA ASN A 133 -3.79 1.33 18.65
C ASN A 133 -2.68 2.07 19.41
N ASN A 134 -2.02 1.42 20.36
CA ASN A 134 -0.87 1.98 21.08
C ASN A 134 0.30 2.28 20.15
N PHE A 135 0.58 1.39 19.18
CA PHE A 135 1.60 1.64 18.16
C PHE A 135 1.26 2.85 17.30
N PHE A 136 0.02 2.96 16.81
CA PHE A 136 -0.42 4.12 16.04
C PHE A 136 -0.35 5.40 16.87
N ALA A 137 -0.86 5.37 18.11
CA ALA A 137 -0.75 6.49 19.04
C ALA A 137 0.71 6.90 19.26
N SER A 138 1.65 5.97 19.43
CA SER A 138 3.07 6.30 19.57
C SER A 138 3.69 6.95 18.32
N VAL A 139 3.20 6.64 17.12
CA VAL A 139 3.69 7.26 15.87
C VAL A 139 3.14 8.68 15.70
N PHE A 140 1.91 8.94 16.16
CA PHE A 140 1.25 10.24 16.03
C PHE A 140 1.40 11.16 17.26
N THR A 141 1.75 10.59 18.41
CA THR A 141 2.11 11.32 19.62
C THR A 141 3.62 11.49 19.59
N SER A 142 4.11 12.48 18.83
CA SER A 142 5.49 12.91 18.98
C SER A 142 5.75 13.24 20.45
N LYS A 143 6.97 13.02 20.93
CA LYS A 143 7.38 13.38 22.30
C LYS A 143 7.28 14.90 22.47
N CYS A 144 6.08 15.40 22.72
CA CYS A 144 5.87 16.68 23.35
C CYS A 144 6.11 16.45 24.85
N SER A 145 7.37 16.29 25.25
CA SER A 145 7.72 16.37 26.66
C SER A 145 7.70 17.84 27.06
N SER A 146 6.60 18.20 27.70
CA SER A 146 6.31 19.36 28.52
C SER A 146 7.48 20.34 28.76
N HIS A 147 7.51 21.43 27.99
CA HIS A 147 7.68 22.73 28.62
C HIS A 147 6.28 23.27 28.90
N THR A 148 5.90 23.18 30.17
CA THR A 148 4.70 23.78 30.74
C THR A 148 4.76 25.29 30.52
N THR A 149 3.92 25.82 29.64
CA THR A 149 3.58 27.24 29.67
C THR A 149 2.12 27.42 29.34
N GLN A 150 1.53 28.29 30.13
CA GLN A 150 0.10 28.48 30.32
C GLN A 150 -0.61 28.94 29.04
N THR A 151 -1.90 28.65 29.01
CA THR A 151 -2.91 29.24 28.14
C THR A 151 -2.73 30.74 27.99
N SER A 152 -2.46 31.18 26.77
CA SER A 152 -3.02 32.43 26.26
C SER A 152 -3.62 32.14 24.89
N GLU A 153 -4.88 32.48 24.72
CA GLU A 153 -5.49 32.65 23.42
C GLU A 153 -4.59 33.56 22.58
N GLY A 154 -4.32 33.14 21.35
CA GLY A 154 -3.35 33.86 20.52
C GLY A 154 -3.20 33.21 19.18
N LYS A 155 -4.12 33.57 18.28
CA LYS A 155 -3.85 34.05 16.91
C LYS A 155 -2.80 33.27 16.12
N GLY A 156 -3.23 32.73 14.98
CA GLY A 156 -2.40 32.03 14.01
C GLY A 156 -1.01 32.64 13.87
N ARG A 157 0.00 31.85 14.24
CA ARG A 157 1.41 32.12 14.00
C ARG A 157 1.79 31.21 12.84
N ASP A 158 1.81 31.74 11.62
CA ASP A 158 2.96 32.46 11.05
C ASP A 158 4.06 31.44 10.71
N TRP A 159 3.97 30.92 9.48
CA TRP A 159 4.81 29.86 8.93
C TRP A 159 6.11 30.41 8.33
N GLU A 160 6.52 31.62 8.69
CA GLU A 160 7.59 32.36 8.01
C GLU A 160 8.84 32.61 8.86
N ASN A 161 9.15 31.73 9.82
CA ASN A 161 10.42 31.81 10.56
C ASN A 161 11.10 30.44 10.79
N GLU A 162 11.04 29.52 9.83
CA GLU A 162 12.12 28.54 9.71
C GLU A 162 13.18 29.14 8.78
N GLU A 163 14.29 29.58 9.38
CA GLU A 163 15.53 29.81 8.66
C GLU A 163 15.80 28.58 7.78
N PRO A 164 16.13 28.75 6.48
CA PRO A 164 16.32 27.62 5.58
C PRO A 164 17.25 26.62 6.26
N PRO A 165 16.93 25.31 6.31
CA PRO A 165 17.88 24.35 6.83
C PRO A 165 19.11 24.51 5.94
N THR A 166 20.17 25.08 6.50
CA THR A 166 21.46 25.16 5.84
C THR A 166 22.00 23.74 5.86
N ALA A 167 21.44 22.92 4.99
CA ALA A 167 21.72 21.50 4.86
C ALA A 167 23.08 21.41 4.16
N GLY A 168 24.13 21.57 4.96
CA GLY A 168 25.50 21.39 4.50
C GLY A 168 25.68 20.02 3.86
N GLU A 169 26.57 19.93 2.87
CA GLU A 169 26.86 18.69 2.12
C GLU A 169 27.08 17.49 3.06
N ASP A 170 27.74 17.71 4.19
CA ASP A 170 27.99 16.69 5.22
C ASP A 170 26.70 16.18 5.89
N GLN A 171 25.73 17.06 6.20
CA GLN A 171 24.45 16.65 6.79
C GLN A 171 23.62 15.81 5.81
N VAL A 172 23.58 16.21 4.54
CA VAL A 172 22.87 15.48 3.48
C VAL A 172 23.52 14.11 3.27
N ARG A 173 24.85 14.05 3.24
CA ARG A 173 25.61 12.80 3.12
C ARG A 173 25.30 11.84 4.27
N ASP A 174 25.28 12.33 5.51
CA ASP A 174 24.99 11.52 6.68
C ASP A 174 23.54 11.00 6.68
N HIS A 175 22.59 11.81 6.23
CA HIS A 175 21.20 11.39 6.06
C HIS A 175 21.04 10.29 5.01
N LEU A 176 21.73 10.41 3.87
CA LEU A 176 21.73 9.40 2.81
C LEU A 176 22.39 8.09 3.27
N ARG A 177 23.47 8.18 4.07
CA ARG A 177 24.17 7.01 4.64
C ARG A 177 23.32 6.25 5.66
N ASN A 178 22.44 6.95 6.37
CA ASN A 178 21.52 6.42 7.37
C ASN A 178 20.17 5.94 6.80
N LEU A 179 20.00 5.96 5.47
CA LEU A 179 18.79 5.41 4.83
C LEU A 179 18.63 3.92 5.11
N LYS A 180 17.39 3.52 5.45
CA LYS A 180 17.02 2.12 5.66
C LYS A 180 17.00 1.38 4.31
N VAL A 181 18.10 0.70 3.98
CA VAL A 181 18.31 -0.01 2.70
C VAL A 181 17.26 -1.09 2.37
N HIS A 182 16.53 -1.58 3.36
CA HIS A 182 15.50 -2.62 3.21
C HIS A 182 14.09 -2.06 2.92
N LYS A 183 13.96 -0.74 2.72
CA LYS A 183 12.69 -0.10 2.39
C LYS A 183 12.39 -0.20 0.89
N SER A 184 11.11 -0.14 0.55
CA SER A 184 10.63 -0.14 -0.83
C SER A 184 11.00 1.17 -1.54
N MET A 185 11.07 1.10 -2.88
CA MET A 185 11.28 2.26 -3.75
C MET A 185 10.14 3.28 -3.59
N GLY A 186 10.47 4.56 -3.69
CA GLY A 186 9.50 5.66 -3.64
C GLY A 186 8.78 5.86 -4.98
N LEU A 187 8.04 6.98 -5.09
CA LEU A 187 7.40 7.42 -6.34
C LEU A 187 8.43 7.83 -7.41
N ASP A 188 9.67 8.08 -6.99
CA ASP A 188 10.84 8.34 -7.82
C ASP A 188 11.48 7.07 -8.39
N GLU A 189 10.95 5.89 -8.04
CA GLU A 189 11.48 4.57 -8.40
C GLU A 189 12.93 4.34 -7.95
N MET A 190 13.47 5.18 -7.06
CA MET A 190 14.84 5.06 -6.59
C MET A 190 14.93 4.17 -5.35
N HIS A 191 15.76 3.13 -5.42
CA HIS A 191 15.96 2.26 -4.27
C HIS A 191 16.88 2.91 -3.21
N PRO A 192 16.51 2.88 -1.90
CA PRO A 192 17.30 3.50 -0.83
C PRO A 192 18.75 2.99 -0.74
N TRP A 193 19.00 1.73 -1.11
CA TRP A 193 20.36 1.18 -1.20
C TRP A 193 21.24 1.92 -2.23
N VAL A 194 20.68 2.32 -3.37
CA VAL A 194 21.42 3.05 -4.41
C VAL A 194 21.74 4.47 -3.97
N LEU A 195 20.79 5.13 -3.29
CA LEU A 195 21.02 6.46 -2.71
C LEU A 195 22.09 6.44 -1.62
N ARG A 196 22.14 5.37 -0.82
CA ARG A 196 23.19 5.15 0.18
C ARG A 196 24.56 4.92 -0.47
N GLU A 197 24.62 4.11 -1.53
CA GLU A 197 25.87 3.81 -2.25
C GLU A 197 26.42 5.03 -3.01
N LEU A 198 25.52 5.86 -3.55
CA LEU A 198 25.88 7.08 -4.27
C LEU A 198 25.93 8.33 -3.38
N ALA A 199 25.85 8.18 -2.06
CA ALA A 199 25.75 9.29 -1.11
C ALA A 199 26.82 10.35 -1.34
N ASP A 200 28.07 9.94 -1.56
CA ASP A 200 29.20 10.86 -1.77
C ASP A 200 29.11 11.64 -3.09
N LYS A 201 28.44 11.08 -4.11
CA LYS A 201 28.28 11.74 -5.42
C LYS A 201 27.05 12.62 -5.48
N VAL A 202 26.01 12.29 -4.71
CA VAL A 202 24.70 12.97 -4.74
C VAL A 202 24.48 13.96 -3.61
N ALA A 203 25.29 13.93 -2.54
CA ALA A 203 25.19 14.88 -1.43
C ALA A 203 25.33 16.34 -1.88
N LYS A 204 26.35 16.64 -2.70
CA LYS A 204 26.61 17.97 -3.24
C LYS A 204 25.45 18.53 -4.08
N PRO A 205 24.94 17.82 -5.12
CA PRO A 205 23.82 18.33 -5.88
C PRO A 205 22.54 18.46 -5.03
N PHE A 206 22.31 17.60 -4.04
CA PHE A 206 21.15 17.74 -3.15
C PHE A 206 21.26 18.96 -2.22
N SER A 207 22.44 19.23 -1.67
CA SER A 207 22.67 20.43 -0.83
C SER A 207 22.35 21.72 -1.59
N ILE A 208 22.77 21.82 -2.86
CA ILE A 208 22.45 22.97 -3.73
C ILE A 208 20.94 23.10 -4.01
N ILE A 209 20.22 21.98 -4.13
CA ILE A 209 18.76 22.00 -4.34
C ILE A 209 18.03 22.45 -3.08
N PHE A 210 18.47 22.00 -1.90
CA PHE A 210 17.88 22.41 -0.61
C PHE A 210 18.15 23.87 -0.26
N GLU A 211 19.32 24.41 -0.63
CA GLU A 211 19.66 25.83 -0.42
C GLU A 211 18.87 26.78 -1.35
N LYS A 212 18.41 26.27 -2.50
CA LYS A 212 17.69 27.05 -3.53
C LYS A 212 16.17 26.85 -3.52
N SER A 213 15.64 25.95 -2.70
CA SER A 213 14.21 25.62 -2.63
C SER A 213 13.53 26.37 -1.50
#